data_AF-A0A7X7RNA5-F1
#
_entry.id   AF-A0A7X7RNA5-F1
#
_cell.length_a   1.000
_cell.length_b   1.000
_cell.length_c   1.000
_cell.angle_alpha   90.00
_cell.angle_beta   90.00
_cell.angle_gamma   90.00
#
_symmetry.space_group_name_H-M   'P 1'
#
loop_
_entity.id
_entity.type
_entity.pdbx_description
1 polymer ?
#
loop_
_entity_poly.entity_id
_entity_poly.type
_entity_poly.pdbx_seq_one_letter_code
_entity_poly.pdbx_strand_id
1 'polypeptide(L)'
;MSDSLSALEAAKLVLKQAREPLRYEEITKRILDQGLWQTTGKTPAATLSSLLSQSVKILGAASPFVHTSPGCYSLNPAPSAAASKAPPAPKVKAAPTPATALTKPLPAPTSLSFTDAAERVLESSASKQLHYRDITRLALDQHLVDTSGKTPEATMYAQILTEVKRRRQRDEPQRFMMLGRGMVSLAKFQASGIAYQVDEANKQARDKLLKHVKAMKPYDFENLVSQLLLALGFEQVEVTARSNDGGIDVRGTLVVGDVIRTRLAVQVKRWKNNVQAPVV
;
A
#
# COMPACT_ATOMS: atom_id res chain seq x y z
N MET A 1 -32.78 6.48 34.03
CA MET A 1 -31.33 6.58 33.77
C MET A 1 -30.85 5.17 33.50
N SER A 2 -30.65 4.80 32.24
CA SER A 2 -30.20 3.46 31.86
C SER A 2 -28.68 3.47 31.72
N ASP A 3 -27.97 2.91 32.69
CA ASP A 3 -26.52 2.69 32.63
C ASP A 3 -26.21 1.72 31.48
N SER A 4 -25.67 2.22 30.38
CA SER A 4 -25.18 1.40 29.27
C SER A 4 -23.90 0.70 29.69
N LEU A 5 -23.81 -0.63 29.54
CA LEU A 5 -22.60 -1.37 29.86
C LEU A 5 -21.48 -1.05 28.86
N SER A 6 -20.23 -1.26 29.30
CA SER A 6 -19.07 -1.19 28.41
C SER A 6 -19.13 -2.29 27.34
N ALA A 7 -18.62 -2.02 26.14
CA ALA A 7 -18.65 -2.94 25.01
C ALA A 7 -18.06 -4.33 25.34
N LEU A 8 -17.01 -4.38 26.17
CA LEU A 8 -16.39 -5.63 26.63
C LEU A 8 -17.26 -6.39 27.63
N GLU A 9 -17.97 -5.69 28.51
CA GLU A 9 -18.88 -6.30 29.49
C GLU A 9 -20.12 -6.87 28.80
N ALA A 10 -20.67 -6.13 27.84
CA ALA A 10 -21.76 -6.60 26.98
C ALA A 10 -21.35 -7.85 26.17
N ALA A 11 -20.15 -7.87 25.60
CA ALA A 11 -19.62 -9.04 24.90
C ALA A 11 -19.45 -10.26 25.82
N LYS A 12 -19.02 -10.04 27.07
CA LYS A 12 -18.89 -11.11 28.07
C LYS A 12 -20.26 -11.74 28.39
N LEU A 13 -21.31 -10.93 28.50
CA LEU A 13 -22.68 -11.41 28.76
C LEU A 13 -23.23 -12.24 27.59
N VAL A 14 -23.09 -11.74 26.36
CA VAL A 14 -23.57 -12.43 25.15
C VAL A 14 -22.85 -13.76 24.95
N LEU A 15 -21.54 -13.81 25.16
CA LEU A 15 -20.78 -15.06 25.06
C LEU A 15 -21.09 -16.04 26.21
N LYS A 16 -21.46 -15.53 27.40
CA LYS A 16 -21.92 -16.37 28.52
C LYS A 16 -23.27 -17.02 28.24
N GLN A 17 -24.17 -16.31 27.56
CA GLN A 17 -25.47 -16.84 27.13
C GLN A 17 -25.32 -17.85 25.99
N ALA A 18 -24.44 -17.58 25.03
CA ALA A 18 -24.27 -18.43 23.87
C ALA A 18 -23.56 -19.76 24.17
N ARG A 19 -22.64 -19.79 25.15
CA ARG A 19 -21.80 -20.97 25.50
C ARG A 19 -21.03 -21.60 24.33
N GLU A 20 -20.98 -20.94 23.18
CA GLU A 20 -20.32 -21.37 21.94
C GLU A 20 -19.48 -20.23 21.36
N PRO A 21 -18.46 -20.51 20.53
CA PRO A 21 -17.67 -19.48 19.85
C PRO A 21 -18.55 -18.71 18.85
N LEU A 22 -18.61 -17.38 19.01
CA LEU A 22 -19.37 -16.51 18.11
C LEU A 22 -18.45 -15.58 17.33
N ARG A 23 -18.86 -15.29 16.09
CA ARG A 23 -18.20 -14.29 15.24
C ARG A 23 -18.46 -12.89 15.79
N TYR A 24 -17.48 -11.98 15.73
CA TYR A 24 -17.60 -10.62 16.29
C TYR A 24 -18.81 -9.83 15.74
N GLU A 25 -19.19 -10.07 14.49
CA GLU A 25 -20.36 -9.45 13.85
C GLU A 25 -21.66 -9.88 14.54
N GLU A 26 -21.78 -11.16 14.86
CA GLU A 26 -22.94 -11.74 15.54
C GLU A 26 -22.97 -11.34 17.03
N ILE A 27 -21.81 -11.26 17.68
CA ILE A 27 -21.71 -10.72 19.06
C ILE A 27 -22.20 -9.27 19.07
N THR A 28 -21.73 -8.44 18.12
CA THR A 28 -22.12 -7.02 18.02
C THR A 28 -23.61 -6.88 17.78
N LYS A 29 -24.17 -7.68 16.87
CA LYS A 29 -25.61 -7.68 16.58
C LYS A 29 -26.43 -7.98 17.83
N ARG A 30 -26.09 -9.05 18.57
CA ARG A 30 -26.79 -9.42 19.80
C ARG A 30 -26.65 -8.39 20.92
N ILE A 31 -25.50 -7.72 21.03
CA ILE A 31 -25.29 -6.65 22.00
C ILE A 31 -26.21 -5.45 21.72
N LEU A 32 -26.36 -5.07 20.44
CA LEU A 32 -27.21 -3.97 20.02
C LEU A 32 -28.70 -4.34 20.14
N ASP A 33 -29.07 -5.56 19.76
CA ASP A 33 -30.44 -6.08 19.86
C ASP A 33 -30.91 -6.16 21.32
N GLN A 34 -30.01 -6.50 22.25
CA GLN A 34 -30.30 -6.53 23.69
C GLN A 34 -30.18 -5.14 24.38
N GLY A 35 -29.84 -4.09 23.64
CA GLY A 35 -29.67 -2.73 24.18
C GLY A 35 -28.55 -2.58 25.21
N LEU A 36 -27.61 -3.54 25.27
CA LEU A 36 -26.58 -3.60 26.32
C LEU A 36 -25.46 -2.58 26.12
N TRP A 37 -25.25 -2.13 24.89
CA TRP A 37 -24.22 -1.15 24.52
C TRP A 37 -24.80 -0.17 23.50
N GLN A 38 -24.60 1.12 23.72
CA GLN A 38 -24.97 2.17 22.77
C GLN A 38 -23.72 2.78 22.16
N THR A 39 -23.75 2.98 20.84
CA THR A 39 -22.60 3.50 20.08
C THR A 39 -23.09 4.54 19.09
N THR A 40 -22.38 5.66 19.00
CA THR A 40 -22.61 6.72 18.00
C THR A 40 -21.77 6.51 16.72
N GLY A 41 -20.97 5.43 16.67
CA GLY A 41 -20.03 5.15 15.58
C GLY A 41 -20.66 4.46 14.37
N LYS A 42 -20.14 4.74 13.17
CA LYS A 42 -20.63 4.15 11.90
C LYS A 42 -20.32 2.65 11.72
N THR A 43 -19.42 2.09 12.52
CA THR A 43 -18.94 0.70 12.40
C THR A 43 -18.78 0.00 13.76
N PRO A 44 -19.88 -0.26 14.49
CA PRO A 44 -19.82 -0.84 15.84
C PRO A 44 -19.14 -2.22 15.89
N ALA A 45 -19.26 -3.01 14.83
CA ALA A 45 -18.65 -4.35 14.76
C ALA A 45 -17.11 -4.30 14.70
N ALA A 46 -16.55 -3.37 13.92
CA ALA A 46 -15.10 -3.17 13.83
C ALA A 46 -14.52 -2.62 15.15
N THR A 47 -15.27 -1.76 15.84
CA THR A 47 -14.91 -1.25 17.16
C THR A 47 -14.86 -2.39 18.18
N LEU A 48 -15.86 -3.26 18.21
CA LEU A 48 -15.89 -4.40 19.13
C LEU A 48 -14.77 -5.40 18.84
N SER A 49 -14.50 -5.73 17.57
CA SER A 49 -13.41 -6.65 17.20
C SER A 49 -12.02 -6.12 17.61
N SER A 50 -11.81 -4.80 17.50
CA SER A 50 -10.57 -4.17 17.94
C SER A 50 -10.39 -4.26 19.45
N LEU A 51 -11.46 -3.98 20.21
CA LEU A 51 -11.45 -4.05 21.67
C LEU A 51 -11.21 -5.48 22.17
N LEU A 52 -11.88 -6.47 21.58
CA LEU A 52 -11.67 -7.89 21.90
C LEU A 52 -10.24 -8.34 21.58
N SER A 53 -9.72 -7.96 20.41
CA SER A 53 -8.33 -8.29 20.03
C SER A 53 -7.32 -7.62 20.95
N GLN A 54 -7.57 -6.37 21.34
CA GLN A 54 -6.72 -5.63 22.26
C GLN A 54 -6.78 -6.23 23.67
N SER A 55 -7.95 -6.64 24.16
CA SER A 55 -8.07 -7.31 25.46
C SER A 55 -7.38 -8.67 25.48
N VAL A 56 -7.41 -9.43 24.38
CA VAL A 56 -6.67 -10.70 24.27
C VAL A 56 -5.16 -10.43 24.23
N LYS A 57 -4.73 -9.38 23.52
CA LYS A 57 -3.32 -9.00 23.39
C LYS A 57 -2.71 -8.43 24.68
N ILE A 58 -3.46 -7.61 25.42
CA ILE A 58 -3.00 -6.94 26.65
C ILE A 58 -3.08 -7.88 27.85
N LEU A 59 -4.18 -8.61 28.01
CA LEU A 59 -4.43 -9.45 29.19
C LEU A 59 -3.95 -10.90 29.01
N GLY A 60 -3.70 -11.35 27.77
CA GLY A 60 -3.18 -12.69 27.49
C GLY A 60 -4.02 -13.79 28.12
N ALA A 61 -3.40 -14.65 28.94
CA ALA A 61 -4.07 -15.75 29.64
C ALA A 61 -5.07 -15.29 30.72
N ALA A 62 -4.96 -14.06 31.22
CA ALA A 62 -5.93 -13.45 32.14
C ALA A 62 -7.11 -12.81 31.39
N SER A 63 -7.09 -12.82 30.05
CA SER A 63 -8.19 -12.27 29.27
C SER A 63 -9.46 -13.11 29.47
N PRO A 64 -10.63 -12.47 29.66
CA PRO A 64 -11.92 -13.15 29.67
C PRO A 64 -12.27 -13.82 28.33
N PHE A 65 -11.54 -13.47 27.26
CA PHE A 65 -11.81 -13.89 25.88
C PHE A 65 -10.64 -14.69 25.33
N VAL A 66 -10.94 -15.67 24.48
CA VAL A 66 -9.94 -16.44 23.72
C VAL A 66 -10.31 -16.43 22.24
N HIS A 67 -9.29 -16.40 21.38
CA HIS A 67 -9.46 -16.50 19.94
C HIS A 67 -9.51 -17.97 19.51
N THR A 68 -10.66 -18.42 19.01
CA THR A 68 -10.86 -19.82 18.60
C THR A 68 -10.55 -20.02 17.12
N SER A 69 -10.90 -19.05 16.27
CA SER A 69 -10.69 -19.06 14.81
C SER A 69 -10.80 -17.62 14.27
N PRO A 70 -10.36 -17.31 13.03
CA PRO A 70 -10.32 -15.94 12.52
C PRO A 70 -11.66 -15.21 12.66
N GLY A 71 -11.72 -14.23 13.56
CA GLY A 71 -12.91 -13.42 13.82
C GLY A 71 -13.94 -14.05 14.78
N CYS A 72 -13.65 -15.20 15.39
CA CYS A 72 -14.49 -15.86 16.38
C CYS A 72 -13.87 -15.80 17.78
N TYR A 73 -14.70 -15.46 18.76
CA TYR A 73 -14.32 -15.30 20.16
C TYR A 73 -15.21 -16.18 21.05
N SER A 74 -14.60 -16.75 22.08
CA SER A 74 -15.30 -17.48 23.15
C SER A 74 -14.87 -16.98 24.52
N LEU A 75 -15.65 -17.31 25.56
CA LEU A 75 -15.21 -17.07 26.94
C LEU A 75 -14.08 -18.03 27.31
N ASN A 76 -13.11 -17.52 28.04
CA ASN A 76 -12.08 -18.34 28.67
C ASN A 76 -12.70 -19.14 29.84
N PRO A 77 -12.73 -20.48 29.79
CA PRO A 77 -13.39 -21.29 30.82
C PRO A 77 -12.67 -21.30 32.18
N ALA A 78 -11.40 -20.87 32.25
CA ALA A 78 -10.67 -20.69 33.50
C ALA A 78 -9.70 -19.51 33.38
N PRO A 79 -10.06 -18.28 33.81
CA PRO A 79 -9.11 -17.19 33.97
C PRO A 79 -8.20 -17.51 35.17
N SER A 80 -7.27 -18.45 35.00
CA SER A 80 -6.35 -18.87 36.05
C SER A 80 -5.27 -17.82 36.24
N ALA A 81 -5.30 -17.16 37.39
CA ALA A 81 -4.25 -16.28 37.88
C ALA A 81 -3.03 -17.08 38.39
N ALA A 82 -2.47 -17.98 37.57
CA ALA A 82 -1.19 -18.64 37.87
C ALA A 82 -0.66 -19.38 36.63
N ALA A 83 0.34 -18.78 35.98
CA ALA A 83 1.58 -19.41 35.49
C ALA A 83 2.12 -18.66 34.25
N SER A 84 3.00 -17.70 34.52
CA SER A 84 3.97 -17.19 33.55
C SER A 84 5.31 -17.88 33.76
N LYS A 85 5.82 -18.59 32.74
CA LYS A 85 7.24 -18.64 32.31
C LYS A 85 7.36 -19.39 30.98
N ALA A 86 8.36 -19.00 30.19
CA ALA A 86 8.42 -19.03 28.72
C ALA A 86 9.03 -20.32 28.09
N PRO A 87 9.43 -20.32 26.80
CA PRO A 87 9.02 -21.23 25.69
C PRO A 87 9.86 -22.53 25.53
N PRO A 88 9.49 -23.50 24.66
CA PRO A 88 10.17 -23.63 23.35
C PRO A 88 9.37 -24.30 22.19
N ALA A 89 9.65 -23.88 20.94
CA ALA A 89 9.82 -24.80 19.79
C ALA A 89 11.32 -25.24 19.77
N PRO A 90 11.83 -26.30 19.06
CA PRO A 90 11.36 -26.86 17.76
C PRO A 90 11.72 -28.36 17.42
N LYS A 91 11.35 -28.81 16.20
CA LYS A 91 11.96 -29.86 15.31
C LYS A 91 11.60 -31.36 15.46
N VAL A 92 11.61 -32.27 14.44
CA VAL A 92 11.28 -32.38 12.97
C VAL A 92 11.41 -33.91 12.59
N LYS A 93 10.67 -34.38 11.56
CA LYS A 93 10.92 -35.47 10.55
C LYS A 93 10.22 -36.83 10.83
N ALA A 94 9.62 -37.57 9.88
CA ALA A 94 9.75 -37.64 8.42
C ALA A 94 8.45 -38.15 7.73
N ALA A 95 8.32 -37.91 6.41
CA ALA A 95 7.25 -38.37 5.50
C ALA A 95 7.39 -39.88 5.14
N PRO A 96 6.41 -40.51 4.42
CA PRO A 96 6.32 -40.35 2.95
C PRO A 96 4.89 -40.30 2.35
N THR A 97 4.78 -39.67 1.18
CA THR A 97 3.65 -39.71 0.20
C THR A 97 3.75 -40.98 -0.68
N PRO A 98 2.70 -41.43 -1.42
CA PRO A 98 2.55 -41.00 -2.83
C PRO A 98 1.11 -40.99 -3.45
N ALA A 99 0.93 -40.04 -4.39
CA ALA A 99 0.21 -40.04 -5.68
C ALA A 99 -1.22 -40.66 -5.94
N THR A 100 -1.99 -39.90 -6.75
CA THR A 100 -3.07 -40.27 -7.73
C THR A 100 -4.53 -40.21 -7.20
N ALA A 101 -5.34 -39.16 -7.44
CA ALA A 101 -6.19 -38.79 -8.62
C ALA A 101 -7.32 -39.83 -8.90
N LEU A 102 -8.63 -39.58 -9.11
CA LEU A 102 -9.49 -38.53 -9.70
C LEU A 102 -10.93 -38.71 -9.12
N THR A 103 -11.84 -37.72 -9.01
CA THR A 103 -12.69 -37.22 -10.12
C THR A 103 -13.46 -35.92 -9.76
N LYS A 104 -13.58 -35.02 -10.75
CA LYS A 104 -14.34 -33.75 -10.86
C LYS A 104 -15.72 -34.01 -11.57
N PRO A 105 -16.69 -33.06 -11.78
CA PRO A 105 -16.54 -31.66 -12.24
C PRO A 105 -17.41 -30.60 -11.47
N LEU A 106 -17.05 -29.31 -11.34
CA LEU A 106 -17.28 -28.18 -12.28
C LEU A 106 -16.85 -26.83 -11.60
N PRO A 107 -16.74 -25.69 -12.33
CA PRO A 107 -15.53 -25.04 -12.87
C PRO A 107 -14.70 -24.15 -11.87
N ALA A 108 -13.53 -23.68 -12.32
CA ALA A 108 -12.53 -22.94 -11.53
C ALA A 108 -12.87 -21.45 -11.28
N PRO A 109 -12.39 -20.80 -10.21
CA PRO A 109 -12.10 -19.38 -10.26
C PRO A 109 -10.71 -19.21 -10.91
N THR A 110 -10.69 -18.64 -12.11
CA THR A 110 -9.49 -18.33 -12.91
C THR A 110 -8.69 -17.12 -12.37
N SER A 111 -8.96 -16.64 -11.16
CA SER A 111 -8.31 -15.47 -10.55
C SER A 111 -7.19 -15.88 -9.58
N LEU A 112 -5.98 -15.36 -9.79
CA LEU A 112 -4.86 -15.44 -8.86
C LEU A 112 -5.11 -14.58 -7.62
N SER A 113 -4.34 -14.82 -6.55
CA SER A 113 -4.29 -13.87 -5.42
C SER A 113 -3.66 -12.56 -5.88
N PHE A 114 -3.96 -11.44 -5.20
CA PHE A 114 -3.40 -10.13 -5.56
C PHE A 114 -1.87 -10.14 -5.59
N THR A 115 -1.22 -10.81 -4.63
CA THR A 115 0.24 -10.83 -4.60
C THR A 115 0.82 -11.78 -5.67
N ASP A 116 0.16 -12.90 -5.97
CA ASP A 116 0.60 -13.77 -7.08
C ASP A 116 0.40 -13.11 -8.44
N ALA A 117 -0.69 -12.35 -8.61
CA ALA A 117 -0.92 -11.54 -9.79
C ALA A 117 0.11 -10.41 -9.91
N ALA A 118 0.43 -9.73 -8.81
CA ALA A 118 1.48 -8.70 -8.79
C ALA A 118 2.84 -9.28 -9.20
N GLU A 119 3.17 -10.50 -8.74
CA GLU A 119 4.39 -11.17 -9.18
C GLU A 119 4.38 -11.45 -10.68
N ARG A 120 3.29 -12.03 -11.19
CA ARG A 120 3.16 -12.36 -12.62
C ARG A 120 3.22 -11.13 -13.51
N VAL A 121 2.58 -10.03 -13.10
CA VAL A 121 2.64 -8.75 -13.81
C VAL A 121 4.07 -8.22 -13.85
N LEU A 122 4.76 -8.18 -12.71
CA LEU A 122 6.14 -7.70 -12.65
C LEU A 122 7.11 -8.56 -13.46
N GLU A 123 6.88 -9.87 -13.52
CA GLU A 123 7.67 -10.82 -14.31
C GLU A 123 7.44 -10.67 -15.81
N SER A 124 6.21 -10.39 -16.22
CA SER A 124 5.87 -10.08 -17.61
C SER A 124 6.29 -8.67 -18.05
N SER A 125 6.57 -7.78 -17.10
CA SER A 125 6.89 -6.37 -17.39
C SER A 125 8.34 -6.20 -17.86
N ALA A 126 8.54 -5.44 -18.94
CA ALA A 126 9.87 -5.08 -19.43
C ALA A 126 10.65 -4.20 -18.42
N SER A 127 9.93 -3.41 -17.61
CA SER A 127 10.49 -2.36 -16.76
C SER A 127 11.13 -2.88 -15.47
N LYS A 128 11.02 -4.16 -15.13
CA LYS A 128 11.52 -4.83 -13.88
C LYS A 128 11.03 -4.22 -12.55
N GLN A 129 10.39 -3.06 -12.60
CA GLN A 129 9.75 -2.33 -11.52
C GLN A 129 8.57 -1.54 -12.08
N LEU A 130 7.49 -1.44 -11.32
CA LEU A 130 6.28 -0.72 -11.69
C LEU A 130 5.68 -0.03 -10.47
N HIS A 131 4.92 1.04 -10.69
CA HIS A 131 4.14 1.64 -9.63
C HIS A 131 2.97 0.72 -9.27
N TYR A 132 2.58 0.64 -7.99
CA TYR A 132 1.52 -0.28 -7.55
C TYR A 132 0.18 -0.09 -8.30
N ARG A 133 -0.12 1.14 -8.74
CA ARG A 133 -1.30 1.44 -9.57
C ARG A 133 -1.22 0.77 -10.95
N ASP A 134 -0.05 0.82 -11.57
CA ASP A 134 0.18 0.20 -12.89
C ASP A 134 0.18 -1.32 -12.77
N ILE A 135 0.74 -1.86 -11.67
CA ILE A 135 0.65 -3.30 -11.36
C ILE A 135 -0.80 -3.74 -11.25
N THR A 136 -1.61 -2.98 -10.52
CA THR A 136 -3.03 -3.29 -10.34
C THR A 136 -3.79 -3.21 -11.66
N ARG A 137 -3.54 -2.16 -12.46
CA ARG A 137 -4.15 -1.99 -13.77
C ARG A 137 -3.81 -3.17 -14.69
N LEU A 138 -2.54 -3.53 -14.82
CA LEU A 138 -2.10 -4.65 -15.64
C LEU A 138 -2.66 -5.99 -15.12
N ALA A 139 -2.80 -6.16 -13.81
CA ALA A 139 -3.40 -7.36 -13.24
C ALA A 139 -4.89 -7.49 -13.58
N LEU A 140 -5.62 -6.37 -13.63
CA LEU A 140 -7.02 -6.33 -14.04
C LEU A 140 -7.16 -6.52 -15.56
N ASP A 141 -6.32 -5.84 -16.36
CA ASP A 141 -6.31 -5.93 -17.83
C ASP A 141 -5.99 -7.36 -18.30
N GLN A 142 -5.14 -8.07 -17.58
CA GLN A 142 -4.80 -9.48 -17.85
C GLN A 142 -5.79 -10.47 -17.20
N HIS A 143 -6.87 -9.99 -16.58
CA HIS A 143 -7.85 -10.81 -15.86
C HIS A 143 -7.22 -11.74 -14.81
N LEU A 144 -6.11 -11.32 -14.18
CA LEU A 144 -5.41 -12.11 -13.17
C LEU A 144 -6.06 -11.99 -11.79
N VAL A 145 -6.79 -10.91 -11.52
CA VAL A 145 -7.48 -10.69 -10.24
C VAL A 145 -8.91 -10.24 -10.50
N ASP A 146 -9.82 -10.80 -9.72
CA ASP A 146 -11.20 -10.33 -9.65
C ASP A 146 -11.36 -9.46 -8.42
N THR A 147 -11.88 -8.24 -8.62
CA THR A 147 -12.03 -7.28 -7.54
C THR A 147 -13.46 -6.75 -7.48
N SER A 148 -14.12 -6.93 -6.34
CA SER A 148 -15.44 -6.36 -6.05
C SER A 148 -15.37 -5.01 -5.30
N GLY A 149 -14.19 -4.62 -4.84
CA GLY A 149 -13.96 -3.40 -4.07
C GLY A 149 -13.80 -2.15 -4.95
N LYS A 150 -14.14 -0.98 -4.40
CA LYS A 150 -14.06 0.31 -5.11
C LYS A 150 -12.64 0.83 -5.34
N THR A 151 -11.64 0.27 -4.65
CA THR A 151 -10.24 0.73 -4.69
C THR A 151 -9.26 -0.45 -4.77
N PRO A 152 -9.24 -1.17 -5.90
CA PRO A 152 -8.38 -2.35 -6.07
C PRO A 152 -6.89 -2.03 -5.91
N GLU A 153 -6.44 -0.81 -6.22
CA GLU A 153 -5.03 -0.41 -6.12
C GLU A 153 -4.56 -0.31 -4.67
N ALA A 154 -5.41 0.22 -3.79
CA ALA A 154 -5.12 0.29 -2.35
C ALA A 154 -5.08 -1.11 -1.74
N THR A 155 -5.99 -2.00 -2.17
CA THR A 155 -6.01 -3.40 -1.76
C THR A 155 -4.75 -4.14 -2.20
N MET A 156 -4.38 -4.01 -3.49
CA MET A 156 -3.16 -4.58 -4.05
C MET A 156 -1.93 -4.15 -3.25
N TYR A 157 -1.76 -2.84 -3.06
CA TYR A 157 -0.60 -2.30 -2.35
C TYR A 157 -0.53 -2.76 -0.88
N ALA A 158 -1.66 -2.76 -0.17
CA ALA A 158 -1.73 -3.23 1.21
C ALA A 158 -1.38 -4.72 1.35
N GLN A 159 -1.80 -5.56 0.40
CA GLN A 159 -1.47 -6.98 0.42
C GLN A 159 0.02 -7.23 0.18
N ILE A 160 0.64 -6.51 -0.76
CA ILE A 160 2.09 -6.61 -1.00
C ILE A 160 2.87 -6.17 0.25
N LEU A 161 2.50 -5.04 0.87
CA LEU A 161 3.15 -4.57 2.12
C LEU A 161 3.02 -5.58 3.26
N THR A 162 1.82 -6.16 3.42
CA THR A 162 1.56 -7.17 4.45
C THR A 162 2.39 -8.42 4.23
N GLU A 163 2.51 -8.87 2.98
CA GLU A 163 3.34 -10.03 2.64
C GLU A 163 4.82 -9.78 2.91
N VAL A 164 5.36 -8.63 2.48
CA VAL A 164 6.76 -8.25 2.76
C VAL A 164 7.03 -8.24 4.27
N LYS A 165 6.14 -7.64 5.06
CA LYS A 165 6.26 -7.62 6.52
C LYS A 165 6.23 -9.03 7.11
N ARG A 166 5.29 -9.87 6.67
CA ARG A 166 5.14 -11.26 7.15
C ARG A 166 6.37 -12.10 6.83
N ARG A 167 6.88 -12.03 5.60
CA ARG A 167 8.07 -12.78 5.17
C ARG A 167 9.32 -12.34 5.92
N ARG A 168 9.48 -11.03 6.15
CA ARG A 168 10.60 -10.50 6.94
C ARG A 168 10.58 -11.01 8.38
N GLN A 169 9.41 -11.09 9.01
CA GLN A 169 9.28 -11.62 10.37
C GLN A 169 9.60 -13.11 10.49
N ARG A 170 9.46 -13.86 9.39
CA ARG A 170 9.70 -15.31 9.32
C ARG A 170 11.08 -15.68 8.76
N ASP A 171 11.91 -14.68 8.49
CA ASP A 171 13.20 -14.83 7.81
C ASP A 171 13.08 -15.61 6.47
N GLU A 172 11.98 -15.38 5.75
CA GLU A 172 11.72 -15.96 4.45
C GLU A 172 12.29 -15.07 3.33
N PRO A 173 12.70 -15.65 2.19
CA PRO A 173 13.11 -14.88 1.03
C PRO A 173 11.97 -13.96 0.57
N GLN A 174 12.33 -12.70 0.34
CA GLN A 174 11.38 -11.69 -0.12
C GLN A 174 11.00 -11.96 -1.57
N ARG A 175 9.72 -11.79 -1.91
CA ARG A 175 9.24 -11.79 -3.31
C ARG A 175 9.28 -10.39 -3.91
N PHE A 176 8.97 -9.39 -3.09
CA PHE A 176 8.84 -8.00 -3.51
C PHE A 176 9.84 -7.10 -2.78
N MET A 177 10.26 -6.04 -3.44
CA MET A 177 11.05 -4.97 -2.86
C MET A 177 10.35 -3.62 -3.11
N MET A 178 10.25 -2.82 -2.06
CA MET A 178 9.66 -1.48 -2.12
C MET A 178 10.76 -0.47 -2.41
N LEU A 179 10.66 0.25 -3.52
CA LEU A 179 11.68 1.22 -3.98
C LEU A 179 11.34 2.67 -3.55
N GLY A 180 10.22 2.86 -2.85
CA GLY A 180 9.71 4.16 -2.43
C GLY A 180 8.76 4.79 -3.47
N ARG A 181 8.00 5.80 -3.05
CA ARG A 181 6.98 6.48 -3.88
C ARG A 181 5.97 5.53 -4.56
N GLY A 182 5.68 4.38 -3.94
CA GLY A 182 4.75 3.39 -4.47
C GLY A 182 5.32 2.47 -5.56
N MET A 183 6.63 2.53 -5.83
CA MET A 183 7.30 1.65 -6.78
C MET A 183 7.62 0.28 -6.15
N VAL A 184 7.31 -0.78 -6.87
CA VAL A 184 7.49 -2.18 -6.45
C VAL A 184 8.27 -2.93 -7.53
N SER A 185 9.24 -3.73 -7.11
CA SER A 185 9.99 -4.66 -7.97
C SER A 185 10.01 -6.07 -7.39
N LEU A 186 10.41 -7.07 -8.18
CA LEU A 186 10.69 -8.41 -7.66
C LEU A 186 12.07 -8.44 -7.03
N ALA A 187 12.18 -9.05 -5.85
CA ALA A 187 13.44 -9.17 -5.14
C ALA A 187 14.50 -9.93 -5.94
N LYS A 188 14.10 -10.89 -6.80
CA LYS A 188 15.01 -11.61 -7.70
C LYS A 188 15.69 -10.70 -8.73
N PHE A 189 15.08 -9.57 -9.12
CA PHE A 189 15.72 -8.63 -10.04
C PHE A 189 16.89 -7.87 -9.41
N GLN A 190 17.01 -7.88 -8.09
CA GLN A 190 18.21 -7.40 -7.38
C GLN A 190 19.46 -8.21 -7.75
N ALA A 191 19.30 -9.47 -8.19
CA ALA A 191 20.41 -10.27 -8.70
C ALA A 191 20.95 -9.79 -10.06
N SER A 192 20.20 -8.96 -10.81
CA SER A 192 20.68 -8.34 -12.06
C SER A 192 21.20 -6.91 -11.80
N GLY A 193 22.38 -6.83 -11.20
CA GLY A 193 22.95 -5.61 -10.59
C GLY A 193 23.07 -4.35 -11.45
N ILE A 194 23.12 -4.47 -12.79
CA ILE A 194 23.31 -3.31 -13.68
C ILE A 194 22.08 -2.39 -13.70
N ALA A 195 20.87 -2.94 -13.74
CA ALA A 195 19.66 -2.12 -13.84
C ALA A 195 19.41 -1.29 -12.56
N TYR A 196 19.64 -1.89 -11.39
CA TYR A 196 19.57 -1.18 -10.11
C TYR A 196 20.65 -0.12 -9.97
N GLN A 197 21.89 -0.43 -10.40
CA GLN A 197 22.98 0.55 -10.40
C GLN A 197 22.68 1.73 -11.33
N VAL A 198 22.08 1.49 -12.49
CA VAL A 198 21.64 2.54 -13.42
C VAL A 198 20.54 3.40 -12.80
N ASP A 199 19.54 2.79 -12.15
CA ASP A 199 18.45 3.56 -11.51
C ASP A 199 18.96 4.40 -10.32
N GLU A 200 19.79 3.82 -9.45
CA GLU A 200 20.40 4.55 -8.35
C GLU A 200 21.36 5.64 -8.84
N ALA A 201 22.14 5.38 -9.88
CA ALA A 201 22.99 6.40 -10.52
C ALA A 201 22.14 7.53 -11.13
N ASN A 202 21.06 7.21 -11.83
CA ASN A 202 20.13 8.19 -12.40
C ASN A 202 19.44 9.02 -11.32
N LYS A 203 19.02 8.39 -10.22
CA LYS A 203 18.43 9.06 -9.06
C LYS A 203 19.43 9.98 -8.39
N GLN A 204 20.65 9.52 -8.15
CA GLN A 204 21.73 10.36 -7.62
C GLN A 204 22.07 11.54 -8.55
N ALA A 205 22.11 11.31 -9.86
CA ALA A 205 22.32 12.34 -10.86
C ALA A 205 21.18 13.38 -10.83
N ARG A 206 19.92 12.93 -10.82
CA ARG A 206 18.74 13.80 -10.69
C ARG A 206 18.78 14.63 -9.41
N ASP A 207 19.09 14.02 -8.28
CA ASP A 207 19.16 14.72 -6.99
C ASP A 207 20.28 15.77 -6.98
N LYS A 208 21.44 15.47 -7.57
CA LYS A 208 22.56 16.42 -7.74
C LYS A 208 22.18 17.58 -8.66
N LEU A 209 21.60 17.28 -9.82
CA LEU A 209 21.12 18.30 -10.77
C LEU A 209 20.07 19.20 -10.13
N LEU A 210 19.08 18.62 -9.45
CA LEU A 210 18.04 19.39 -8.76
C LEU A 210 18.64 20.30 -7.68
N LYS A 211 19.60 19.82 -6.89
CA LYS A 211 20.32 20.65 -5.91
C LYS A 211 21.04 21.81 -6.58
N HIS A 212 21.72 21.56 -7.70
CA HIS A 212 22.44 22.59 -8.44
C HIS A 212 21.49 23.65 -9.01
N VAL A 213 20.40 23.23 -9.67
CA VAL A 213 19.37 24.13 -10.21
C VAL A 213 18.68 24.95 -9.11
N LYS A 214 18.44 24.36 -7.93
CA LYS A 214 17.86 25.09 -6.78
C LYS A 214 18.82 26.12 -6.20
N ALA A 215 20.12 25.85 -6.18
CA ALA A 215 21.16 26.73 -5.64
C ALA A 215 21.63 27.81 -6.63
N MET A 216 21.32 27.64 -7.91
CA MET A 216 21.70 28.54 -9.01
C MET A 216 21.19 29.98 -8.79
N LYS A 217 21.90 30.98 -9.30
CA LYS A 217 21.41 32.37 -9.26
C LYS A 217 20.23 32.53 -10.24
N PRO A 218 19.29 33.47 -10.00
CA PRO A 218 18.14 33.67 -10.89
C PRO A 218 18.51 33.85 -12.37
N TYR A 219 19.53 34.66 -12.65
CA TYR A 219 20.01 34.91 -14.02
C TYR A 219 20.57 33.66 -14.72
N ASP A 220 21.35 32.85 -14.00
CA ASP A 220 21.90 31.61 -14.55
C ASP A 220 20.78 30.60 -14.85
N PHE A 221 19.73 30.59 -14.03
CA PHE A 221 18.54 29.77 -14.23
C PHE A 221 17.72 30.22 -15.46
N GLU A 222 17.60 31.52 -15.70
CA GLU A 222 16.99 32.09 -16.91
C GLU A 222 17.74 31.65 -18.18
N ASN A 223 19.07 31.70 -18.14
CA ASN A 223 19.89 31.27 -19.28
C ASN A 223 19.74 29.75 -19.53
N LEU A 224 19.73 28.94 -18.47
CA LEU A 224 19.49 27.49 -18.58
C LEU A 224 18.14 27.18 -19.25
N VAL A 225 17.07 27.85 -18.83
CA VAL A 225 15.73 27.67 -19.40
C VAL A 225 15.70 28.09 -20.87
N SER A 226 16.36 29.19 -21.21
CA SER A 226 16.44 29.69 -22.59
C SER A 226 17.14 28.69 -23.50
N GLN A 227 18.29 28.15 -23.08
CA GLN A 227 19.01 27.11 -23.81
C GLN A 227 18.19 25.83 -23.96
N LEU A 228 17.45 25.44 -22.92
CA LEU A 228 16.55 24.28 -22.99
C LEU A 228 15.44 24.49 -24.02
N LEU A 229 14.82 25.67 -24.07
CA LEU A 229 13.76 25.97 -25.04
C LEU A 229 14.31 26.02 -26.46
N LEU A 230 15.47 26.62 -26.68
CA LEU A 230 16.16 26.57 -27.98
C LEU A 230 16.43 25.13 -28.42
N ALA A 231 16.94 24.28 -27.52
CA ALA A 231 17.19 22.87 -27.79
C ALA A 231 15.92 22.05 -28.07
N LEU A 232 14.76 22.49 -27.56
CA LEU A 232 13.44 21.90 -27.83
C LEU A 232 12.82 22.39 -29.16
N GLY A 233 13.50 23.26 -29.91
CA GLY A 233 13.05 23.76 -31.20
C GLY A 233 12.24 25.06 -31.13
N PHE A 234 12.33 25.81 -30.04
CA PHE A 234 11.80 27.17 -30.00
C PHE A 234 12.78 28.13 -30.68
N GLU A 235 12.25 29.02 -31.52
CA GLU A 235 12.97 30.14 -32.12
C GLU A 235 12.54 31.46 -31.47
N GLN A 236 13.39 32.49 -31.57
CA GLN A 236 13.10 33.84 -31.07
C GLN A 236 12.68 33.83 -29.60
N VAL A 237 13.47 33.15 -28.77
CA VAL A 237 13.21 33.03 -27.33
C VAL A 237 13.56 34.36 -26.64
N GLU A 238 12.55 35.04 -26.12
CA GLU A 238 12.68 36.27 -25.32
C GLU A 238 12.30 36.00 -23.87
N VAL A 239 13.23 36.29 -22.96
CA VAL A 239 13.00 36.23 -21.51
C VAL A 239 12.45 37.58 -21.07
N THR A 240 11.23 37.61 -20.53
CA THR A 240 10.65 38.84 -19.99
C THR A 240 11.16 39.10 -18.57
N ALA A 241 11.27 40.38 -18.19
CA ALA A 241 11.95 40.82 -16.97
C ALA A 241 11.33 40.27 -15.68
N ARG A 242 12.20 40.11 -14.67
CA ARG A 242 11.96 39.56 -13.33
C ARG A 242 10.54 39.72 -12.78
N SER A 243 9.90 38.59 -12.49
CA SER A 243 8.84 38.52 -11.50
C SER A 243 9.42 38.39 -10.09
N ASN A 244 8.89 39.15 -9.13
CA ASN A 244 9.25 39.04 -7.70
C ASN A 244 8.94 37.65 -7.09
N ASP A 245 8.19 36.80 -7.80
CA ASP A 245 7.83 35.43 -7.38
C ASP A 245 8.87 34.37 -7.82
N GLY A 246 9.99 34.76 -8.45
CA GLY A 246 11.01 33.81 -8.91
C GLY A 246 10.54 32.91 -10.06
N GLY A 247 9.47 33.32 -10.76
CA GLY A 247 9.05 32.78 -12.04
C GLY A 247 9.67 33.54 -13.21
N ILE A 248 9.85 32.84 -14.32
CA ILE A 248 10.34 33.37 -15.59
C ILE A 248 9.23 33.15 -16.60
N ASP A 249 8.80 34.22 -17.28
CA ASP A 249 7.91 34.11 -18.42
C ASP A 249 8.73 34.28 -19.69
N VAL A 250 8.77 33.23 -20.50
CA VAL A 250 9.53 33.16 -21.74
C VAL A 250 8.55 33.17 -22.91
N ARG A 251 8.78 34.00 -23.92
CA ARG A 251 8.04 33.94 -25.19
C ARG A 251 8.92 33.33 -26.25
N GLY A 252 8.37 32.43 -27.05
CA GLY A 252 9.10 31.81 -28.15
C GLY A 252 8.16 31.30 -29.22
N THR A 253 8.67 31.11 -30.42
CA THR A 253 7.93 30.51 -31.52
C THR A 253 8.36 29.06 -31.69
N LEU A 254 7.48 28.10 -31.42
CA LEU A 254 7.75 26.70 -31.73
C LEU A 254 7.54 26.50 -33.22
N VAL A 255 8.57 25.98 -33.90
CA VAL A 255 8.53 25.64 -35.31
C VAL A 255 8.47 24.12 -35.46
N VAL A 256 7.38 23.62 -36.06
CA VAL A 256 7.21 22.18 -36.33
C VAL A 256 7.26 21.95 -37.83
N GLY A 257 8.27 21.18 -38.27
CA GLY A 257 8.45 20.77 -39.67
C GLY A 257 8.58 21.95 -40.64
N ASP A 258 9.24 23.04 -40.23
CA ASP A 258 9.51 24.28 -41.00
C ASP A 258 8.30 25.07 -41.52
N VAL A 259 7.08 24.55 -41.35
CA VAL A 259 5.85 25.13 -41.91
C VAL A 259 4.95 25.72 -40.83
N ILE A 260 4.88 25.10 -39.66
CA ILE A 260 3.96 25.52 -38.60
C ILE A 260 4.71 26.35 -37.57
N ARG A 261 4.32 27.63 -37.44
CA ARG A 261 4.88 28.57 -36.46
C ARG A 261 3.83 28.91 -35.41
N THR A 262 4.06 28.50 -34.17
CA THR A 262 3.15 28.79 -33.05
C THR A 262 3.86 29.65 -32.01
N ARG A 263 3.33 30.85 -31.77
CA ARG A 263 3.81 31.72 -30.68
C ARG A 263 3.29 31.18 -29.35
N LEU A 264 4.19 30.85 -28.45
CA LEU A 264 3.89 30.31 -27.13
C LEU A 264 4.51 31.18 -26.04
N ALA A 265 3.82 31.27 -24.92
CA ALA A 265 4.35 31.79 -23.68
C ALA A 265 4.57 30.61 -22.73
N VAL A 266 5.78 30.48 -22.20
CA VAL A 266 6.20 29.43 -21.29
C VAL A 266 6.50 30.06 -19.94
N GLN A 267 5.73 29.69 -18.93
CA GLN A 267 6.00 30.07 -17.56
C GLN A 267 6.84 28.99 -16.86
N VAL A 268 7.97 29.40 -16.30
CA VAL A 268 8.86 28.52 -15.53
C VAL A 268 8.93 29.02 -14.10
N LYS A 269 8.56 28.16 -13.15
CA LYS A 269 8.64 28.47 -11.72
C LYS A 269 9.67 27.60 -11.03
N ARG A 270 10.58 28.24 -10.29
CA ARG A 270 11.58 27.54 -9.48
C ARG A 270 11.05 27.26 -8.07
N TRP A 271 10.38 26.12 -7.92
CA TRP A 271 9.78 25.72 -6.65
C TRP A 271 10.81 25.26 -5.61
N LYS A 272 10.71 25.81 -4.39
CA LYS A 272 11.47 25.30 -3.24
C LYS A 272 10.90 23.98 -2.72
N ASN A 273 9.57 23.84 -2.73
CA ASN A 273 8.79 22.69 -2.23
C ASN A 273 7.95 22.04 -3.35
N ASN A 274 7.19 20.98 -3.03
CA ASN A 274 6.31 20.31 -4.00
C ASN A 274 5.28 21.28 -4.60
N VAL A 275 5.08 21.19 -5.91
CA VAL A 275 4.05 21.95 -6.64
C VAL A 275 2.68 21.38 -6.26
N GLN A 276 1.79 22.23 -5.76
CA GLN A 276 0.41 21.83 -5.45
C GLN A 276 -0.45 21.85 -6.71
N ALA A 277 -1.49 21.01 -6.72
CA ALA A 277 -2.31 20.71 -7.90
C ALA A 277 -3.01 21.89 -8.62
N PRO A 278 -3.27 23.09 -8.05
CA PRO A 278 -3.97 24.13 -8.82
C PRO A 278 -3.04 25.06 -9.61
N VAL A 279 -1.72 24.82 -9.64
CA VAL A 279 -0.73 25.76 -10.24
C VAL A 279 -0.25 25.36 -11.64
N VAL A 280 -0.95 24.46 -12.32
CA VAL A 280 -0.67 24.07 -13.72
C VAL A 280 -1.77 24.58 -14.62
#